data_AF-A0A945XZJ2-F1
#
_entry.id   AF-A0A945XZJ2-F1
#
_cell.length_a   1.000
_cell.length_b   1.000
_cell.length_c   1.000
_cell.angle_alpha   90.00
_cell.angle_beta   90.00
_cell.angle_gamma   90.00
#
_symmetry.space_group_name_H-M   'P 1'
#
loop_
_entity.id
_entity.type
_entity.pdbx_description
1 polymer ?
#
loop_
_entity_poly.entity_id
_entity_poly.type
_entity_poly.pdbx_seq_one_letter_code
_entity_poly.pdbx_strand_id
1 'polypeptide(L)'
;MRTTSSTRSRRRAVAAFALLGLLVSVSALASAQTPGELREERKKVQSDAADLAAEVDAIAGDADSLTAAIEALQAGVDAQQAAIEAAQRAVRDAEHTQADAEQAIINLEAEQVAARELLRRAAVNSYVSYQGTGDLEAFAEDPWAATREETLAEYGTGTGLEELDRLRSIDAELEQQQIIAAEASVESEARRAEVELRFDELDAALQRQEKILLEIELRLESRLGEVAALEALDSQLAQEIRDEEQKIADAIASRPGSGGSVTLPAGSDIDVTTVRGIVVNVLVADQVEAILAAMAAEGFTLGGGGYRSTESQIRVRRANCGTSEYAIWEMPARQCRPPTARPGLSQHELGLAIDITYNGRVLRTRNSDVFRALARIAPQFGFYNLPSEPWHWSTTGG
;
A
#
# COMPACT_ATOMS: atom_id res chain seq x y z
N MET A 1 46.05 -45.21 -26.89
CA MET A 1 46.13 -44.99 -28.35
C MET A 1 45.08 -43.93 -28.69
N ARG A 2 45.48 -42.75 -29.22
CA ARG A 2 44.63 -41.58 -29.60
C ARG A 2 43.84 -40.89 -28.45
N THR A 3 44.10 -39.63 -28.03
CA THR A 3 43.97 -38.29 -28.69
C THR A 3 42.50 -37.89 -28.94
N THR A 4 41.97 -36.69 -28.61
CA THR A 4 42.59 -35.38 -28.23
C THR A 4 41.56 -34.34 -27.70
N SER A 5 42.01 -33.41 -26.84
CA SER A 5 41.67 -31.95 -26.73
C SER A 5 40.19 -31.45 -26.67
N SER A 6 39.77 -30.67 -25.65
CA SER A 6 39.84 -29.18 -25.54
C SER A 6 38.75 -28.44 -26.37
N THR A 7 38.07 -27.33 -26.00
CA THR A 7 38.49 -26.15 -25.17
C THR A 7 37.30 -25.30 -24.65
N ARG A 8 37.37 -24.87 -23.38
CA ARG A 8 37.07 -23.55 -22.73
C ARG A 8 36.00 -22.52 -23.22
N SER A 9 35.21 -22.08 -22.22
CA SER A 9 34.70 -20.69 -21.95
C SER A 9 33.54 -20.16 -22.84
N ARG A 10 32.64 -19.25 -22.39
CA ARG A 10 32.69 -18.24 -21.31
C ARG A 10 31.40 -18.17 -20.44
N ARG A 11 31.53 -17.42 -19.33
CA ARG A 11 30.53 -17.14 -18.28
C ARG A 11 29.33 -16.30 -18.76
N ARG A 12 28.17 -16.48 -18.10
CA ARG A 12 27.51 -15.43 -17.29
C ARG A 12 26.62 -16.09 -16.23
N ALA A 13 26.52 -15.48 -15.05
CA ALA A 13 25.86 -16.05 -13.87
C ALA A 13 24.45 -15.50 -13.70
N VAL A 14 23.57 -16.28 -13.06
CA VAL A 14 22.30 -15.81 -12.47
C VAL A 14 22.18 -16.40 -11.07
N ALA A 15 21.76 -15.52 -10.15
CA ALA A 15 21.47 -15.67 -8.73
C ALA A 15 21.32 -17.08 -8.12
N ALA A 16 22.09 -17.32 -7.05
CA ALA A 16 21.69 -18.16 -5.92
C ALA A 16 22.48 -17.74 -4.67
N PHE A 17 21.78 -17.17 -3.68
CA PHE A 17 22.22 -17.11 -2.29
C PHE A 17 21.00 -17.28 -1.36
N ALA A 18 20.83 -18.51 -0.90
CA ALA A 18 20.19 -18.83 0.38
C ALA A 18 21.34 -19.07 1.39
N LEU A 19 21.24 -19.07 2.71
CA LEU A 19 20.18 -19.27 3.72
C LEU A 19 20.48 -18.30 4.91
N LEU A 20 19.67 -18.10 5.95
CA LEU A 20 19.21 -19.03 7.00
C LEU A 20 18.35 -18.20 7.99
N GLY A 21 17.25 -18.64 8.61
CA GLY A 21 16.44 -19.85 8.44
C GLY A 21 15.59 -20.11 9.70
N LEU A 22 14.35 -20.59 9.54
CA LEU A 22 13.71 -21.45 10.53
C LEU A 22 12.77 -22.43 9.80
N LEU A 23 13.07 -23.72 9.91
CA LEU A 23 12.25 -24.80 9.36
C LEU A 23 11.29 -25.30 10.44
N VAL A 24 9.99 -25.20 10.20
CA VAL A 24 9.01 -26.10 10.84
C VAL A 24 8.55 -27.10 9.77
N SER A 25 8.91 -28.36 10.00
CA SER A 25 8.61 -29.47 9.10
C SER A 25 7.13 -29.88 9.19
N VAL A 26 6.35 -29.58 8.15
CA VAL A 26 4.98 -30.12 8.02
C VAL A 26 5.05 -31.62 7.73
N SER A 27 4.82 -32.43 8.76
CA SER A 27 4.50 -33.85 8.62
C SER A 27 2.98 -33.99 8.59
N ALA A 28 2.43 -34.57 7.53
CA ALA A 28 0.99 -34.70 7.36
C ALA A 28 0.39 -35.71 8.36
N LEU A 29 -0.46 -35.21 9.26
CA LEU A 29 -1.54 -35.97 9.89
C LEU A 29 -2.84 -35.28 9.50
N ALA A 30 -3.74 -36.03 8.84
CA ALA A 30 -5.02 -35.50 8.40
C ALA A 30 -5.95 -35.28 9.60
N SER A 31 -6.21 -34.02 9.93
CA SER A 31 -7.35 -33.60 10.73
C SER A 31 -8.19 -32.65 9.88
N ALA A 32 -9.51 -32.86 9.87
CA ALA A 32 -10.41 -32.11 9.01
C ALA A 32 -10.57 -30.68 9.54
N GLN A 33 -9.82 -29.72 8.99
CA GLN A 33 -10.02 -28.30 9.24
C GLN A 33 -11.47 -27.92 8.94
N THR A 34 -12.10 -27.24 9.89
CA THR A 34 -13.47 -26.75 9.78
C THR A 34 -13.53 -25.57 8.80
N PRO A 35 -14.72 -25.29 8.21
CA PRO A 35 -14.95 -24.07 7.45
C PRO A 35 -14.78 -22.77 8.26
N GLY A 36 -14.62 -22.83 9.59
CA GLY A 36 -14.24 -21.69 10.42
C GLY A 36 -12.74 -21.44 10.37
N GLU A 37 -11.92 -22.47 10.61
CA GLU A 37 -10.46 -22.40 10.53
C GLU A 37 -9.98 -21.98 9.13
N LEU A 38 -10.58 -22.53 8.07
CA LEU A 38 -10.29 -22.11 6.68
C LEU A 38 -10.70 -20.66 6.37
N ARG A 39 -11.65 -20.08 7.12
CA ARG A 39 -11.99 -18.65 7.00
C ARG A 39 -10.99 -17.78 7.73
N GLU A 40 -10.55 -18.18 8.92
CA GLU A 40 -9.57 -17.40 9.69
C GLU A 40 -8.17 -17.50 9.08
N GLU A 41 -7.79 -18.67 8.55
CA GLU A 41 -6.57 -18.85 7.74
C GLU A 41 -6.64 -18.01 6.45
N ARG A 42 -7.80 -17.96 5.77
CA ARG A 42 -8.00 -17.05 4.63
C ARG A 42 -7.94 -15.57 5.03
N LYS A 43 -8.49 -15.20 6.19
CA LYS A 43 -8.52 -13.81 6.68
C LYS A 43 -7.12 -13.36 7.10
N LYS A 44 -6.32 -14.27 7.68
CA LYS A 44 -4.89 -14.09 7.95
C LYS A 44 -4.10 -13.94 6.64
N VAL A 45 -4.30 -14.83 5.67
CA VAL A 45 -3.71 -14.69 4.32
C VAL A 45 -4.18 -13.41 3.60
N GLN A 46 -5.38 -12.88 3.89
CA GLN A 46 -5.84 -11.59 3.36
C GLN A 46 -5.24 -10.38 4.11
N SER A 47 -4.94 -10.51 5.41
CA SER A 47 -4.13 -9.53 6.16
C SER A 47 -2.70 -9.53 5.64
N ASP A 48 -2.05 -10.69 5.64
CA ASP A 48 -0.68 -10.88 5.16
C ASP A 48 -0.53 -10.43 3.69
N ALA A 49 -1.56 -10.59 2.86
CA ALA A 49 -1.58 -10.07 1.48
C ALA A 49 -1.87 -8.56 1.37
N ALA A 50 -2.53 -7.94 2.35
CA ALA A 50 -2.67 -6.49 2.44
C ALA A 50 -1.37 -5.86 2.98
N ASP A 51 -0.75 -6.47 3.98
CA ASP A 51 0.57 -6.10 4.50
C ASP A 51 1.65 -6.19 3.40
N LEU A 52 1.65 -7.28 2.61
CA LEU A 52 2.56 -7.43 1.46
C LEU A 52 2.19 -6.51 0.27
N ALA A 53 0.91 -6.14 0.09
CA ALA A 53 0.52 -5.16 -0.93
C ALA A 53 1.00 -3.75 -0.56
N ALA A 54 0.93 -3.36 0.72
CA ALA A 54 1.51 -2.11 1.20
C ALA A 54 3.03 -2.08 1.02
N GLU A 55 3.72 -3.19 1.29
CA GLU A 55 5.18 -3.32 1.11
C GLU A 55 5.62 -3.26 -0.37
N VAL A 56 4.74 -3.64 -1.32
CA VAL A 56 5.09 -3.74 -2.76
C VAL A 56 4.59 -2.56 -3.61
N ASP A 57 3.44 -1.94 -3.33
CA ASP A 57 2.89 -0.90 -4.22
C ASP A 57 3.49 0.50 -3.95
N ALA A 58 3.95 0.76 -2.72
CA ALA A 58 4.78 1.93 -2.38
C ALA A 58 6.13 1.98 -3.13
N ILE A 59 6.51 0.87 -3.80
CA ILE A 59 7.77 0.78 -4.56
C ILE A 59 7.62 1.40 -5.97
N ALA A 60 6.39 1.55 -6.50
CA ALA A 60 6.15 1.80 -7.93
C ALA A 60 5.50 3.14 -8.31
N GLY A 61 4.80 3.82 -7.40
CA GLY A 61 3.87 4.90 -7.77
C GLY A 61 4.31 6.34 -7.53
N ASP A 62 3.45 7.24 -8.00
CA ASP A 62 3.46 8.71 -7.87
C ASP A 62 3.18 9.14 -6.40
N ALA A 63 3.21 10.44 -6.10
CA ALA A 63 2.84 10.99 -4.79
C ALA A 63 1.44 10.54 -4.31
N ASP A 64 0.52 10.29 -5.26
CA ASP A 64 -0.81 9.73 -5.01
C ASP A 64 -0.76 8.33 -4.37
N SER A 65 0.18 7.47 -4.78
CA SER A 65 0.31 6.11 -4.21
C SER A 65 0.85 6.12 -2.79
N LEU A 66 1.76 7.06 -2.50
CA LEU A 66 2.30 7.25 -1.16
C LEU A 66 1.21 7.78 -0.21
N THR A 67 0.39 8.71 -0.70
CA THR A 67 -0.76 9.24 0.04
C THR A 67 -1.75 8.12 0.36
N ALA A 68 -2.13 7.31 -0.64
CA ALA A 68 -3.03 6.17 -0.46
C ALA A 68 -2.48 5.11 0.53
N ALA A 69 -1.16 4.86 0.54
CA ALA A 69 -0.53 3.97 1.50
C ALA A 69 -0.60 4.51 2.95
N ILE A 70 -0.39 5.82 3.14
CA ILE A 70 -0.52 6.47 4.45
C ILE A 70 -1.98 6.47 4.93
N GLU A 71 -2.94 6.76 4.05
CA GLU A 71 -4.37 6.67 4.34
C GLU A 71 -4.80 5.24 4.72
N ALA A 72 -4.27 4.22 4.05
CA ALA A 72 -4.52 2.82 4.38
C ALA A 72 -3.95 2.42 5.76
N LEU A 73 -2.76 2.91 6.12
CA LEU A 73 -2.18 2.70 7.46
C LEU A 73 -3.02 3.38 8.55
N GLN A 74 -3.49 4.61 8.31
CA GLN A 74 -4.39 5.33 9.24
C GLN A 74 -5.72 4.60 9.41
N ALA A 75 -6.37 4.19 8.32
CA ALA A 75 -7.59 3.39 8.37
C ALA A 75 -7.42 2.05 9.12
N GLY A 76 -6.22 1.46 9.05
CA GLY A 76 -5.85 0.28 9.84
C GLY A 76 -5.82 0.56 11.35
N VAL A 77 -5.21 1.67 11.77
CA VAL A 77 -5.18 2.10 13.18
C VAL A 77 -6.58 2.42 13.70
N ASP A 78 -7.38 3.16 12.93
CA ASP A 78 -8.77 3.50 13.28
C ASP A 78 -9.64 2.25 13.47
N ALA A 79 -9.45 1.24 12.60
CA ALA A 79 -10.13 -0.05 12.72
C ALA A 79 -9.76 -0.82 14.01
N GLN A 80 -8.48 -0.76 14.43
CA GLN A 80 -8.05 -1.38 15.69
C GLN A 80 -8.59 -0.63 16.91
N GLN A 81 -8.62 0.70 16.89
CA GLN A 81 -9.24 1.49 17.96
C GLN A 81 -10.74 1.17 18.10
N ALA A 82 -11.47 1.10 16.99
CA ALA A 82 -12.88 0.70 16.98
C ALA A 82 -13.10 -0.74 17.49
N ALA A 83 -12.16 -1.65 17.23
CA ALA A 83 -12.18 -3.02 17.77
C ALA A 83 -11.95 -3.06 19.29
N ILE A 84 -11.01 -2.26 19.82
CA ILE A 84 -10.77 -2.12 21.27
C ILE A 84 -12.04 -1.58 21.95
N GLU A 85 -12.67 -0.53 21.41
CA GLU A 85 -13.92 -0.03 21.98
C GLU A 85 -15.05 -1.08 21.98
N ALA A 86 -15.12 -1.92 20.94
CA ALA A 86 -16.09 -2.99 20.85
C ALA A 86 -15.82 -4.09 21.90
N ALA A 87 -14.57 -4.48 22.08
CA ALA A 87 -14.17 -5.42 23.12
C ALA A 87 -14.43 -4.86 24.53
N GLN A 88 -14.16 -3.57 24.77
CA GLN A 88 -14.51 -2.91 26.03
C GLN A 88 -16.02 -2.80 26.29
N ARG A 89 -16.86 -2.69 25.24
CA ARG A 89 -18.32 -2.82 25.38
C ARG A 89 -18.68 -4.24 25.82
N ALA A 90 -18.15 -5.27 25.15
CA ALA A 90 -18.39 -6.66 25.50
C ALA A 90 -17.92 -7.04 26.93
N VAL A 91 -16.82 -6.47 27.42
CA VAL A 91 -16.41 -6.60 28.84
C VAL A 91 -17.49 -6.09 29.79
N ARG A 92 -18.03 -4.88 29.55
CA ARG A 92 -19.07 -4.30 30.42
C ARG A 92 -20.37 -5.12 30.39
N ASP A 93 -20.74 -5.64 29.23
CA ASP A 93 -21.94 -6.48 29.07
C ASP A 93 -21.78 -7.83 29.79
N ALA A 94 -20.58 -8.43 29.76
CA ALA A 94 -20.25 -9.64 30.52
C ALA A 94 -20.19 -9.39 32.04
N GLU A 95 -19.58 -8.27 32.47
CA GLU A 95 -19.54 -7.84 33.88
C GLU A 95 -20.95 -7.59 34.44
N HIS A 96 -21.85 -7.00 33.64
CA HIS A 96 -23.26 -6.83 34.03
C HIS A 96 -23.98 -8.18 34.18
N THR A 97 -23.75 -9.10 33.24
CA THR A 97 -24.33 -10.45 33.28
C THR A 97 -23.87 -11.24 34.51
N GLN A 98 -22.58 -11.12 34.87
CA GLN A 98 -22.03 -11.69 36.10
C GLN A 98 -22.69 -11.06 37.35
N ALA A 99 -22.76 -9.73 37.42
CA ALA A 99 -23.35 -9.03 38.56
C ALA A 99 -24.84 -9.34 38.75
N ASP A 100 -25.61 -9.47 37.67
CA ASP A 100 -27.03 -9.87 37.72
C ASP A 100 -27.19 -11.29 38.29
N ALA A 101 -26.34 -12.24 37.87
CA ALA A 101 -26.37 -13.61 38.37
C ALA A 101 -25.96 -13.70 39.85
N GLU A 102 -24.90 -12.99 40.26
CA GLU A 102 -24.48 -12.88 41.67
C GLU A 102 -25.60 -12.25 42.54
N GLN A 103 -26.29 -11.22 42.04
CA GLN A 103 -27.40 -10.61 42.75
C GLN A 103 -28.63 -11.54 42.82
N ALA A 104 -28.88 -12.35 41.79
CA ALA A 104 -29.92 -13.38 41.81
C ALA A 104 -29.64 -14.47 42.87
N ILE A 105 -28.39 -14.92 43.00
CA ILE A 105 -27.94 -15.84 44.06
C ILE A 105 -28.25 -15.26 45.44
N ILE A 106 -27.84 -14.01 45.71
CA ILE A 106 -28.08 -13.34 47.00
C ILE A 106 -29.58 -13.27 47.33
N ASN A 107 -30.43 -12.99 46.33
CA ASN A 107 -31.88 -12.93 46.51
C ASN A 107 -32.46 -14.32 46.82
N LEU A 108 -32.06 -15.35 46.07
CA LEU A 108 -32.48 -16.74 46.27
C LEU A 108 -32.04 -17.29 47.64
N GLU A 109 -30.82 -16.99 48.10
CA GLU A 109 -30.36 -17.36 49.44
C GLU A 109 -31.21 -16.72 50.54
N ALA A 110 -31.61 -15.45 50.38
CA ALA A 110 -32.51 -14.78 51.31
C ALA A 110 -33.91 -15.41 51.33
N GLU A 111 -34.46 -15.77 50.16
CA GLU A 111 -35.73 -16.50 50.05
C GLU A 111 -35.65 -17.91 50.66
N GLN A 112 -34.55 -18.63 50.44
CA GLN A 112 -34.27 -19.96 50.99
C GLN A 112 -34.28 -19.93 52.52
N VAL A 113 -33.66 -18.92 53.13
CA VAL A 113 -33.67 -18.70 54.59
C VAL A 113 -35.09 -18.40 55.10
N ALA A 114 -35.85 -17.56 54.39
CA ALA A 114 -37.22 -17.22 54.76
C ALA A 114 -38.16 -18.44 54.69
N ALA A 115 -38.11 -19.21 53.61
CA ALA A 115 -38.93 -20.41 53.42
C ALA A 115 -38.57 -21.51 54.44
N ARG A 116 -37.29 -21.70 54.80
CA ARG A 116 -36.88 -22.60 55.89
C ARG A 116 -37.47 -22.19 57.25
N GLU A 117 -37.53 -20.89 57.55
CA GLU A 117 -38.13 -20.39 58.79
C GLU A 117 -39.67 -20.57 58.81
N LEU A 118 -40.35 -20.39 57.68
CA LEU A 118 -41.79 -20.67 57.55
C LEU A 118 -42.08 -22.17 57.74
N LEU A 119 -41.34 -23.04 57.05
CA LEU A 119 -41.46 -24.50 57.20
C LEU A 119 -41.21 -24.94 58.65
N ARG A 120 -40.19 -24.38 59.32
CA ARG A 120 -39.90 -24.65 60.73
C ARG A 120 -41.08 -24.27 61.63
N ARG A 121 -41.74 -23.13 61.38
CA ARG A 121 -42.94 -22.70 62.13
C ARG A 121 -44.13 -23.62 61.86
N ALA A 122 -44.37 -24.00 60.61
CA ALA A 122 -45.45 -24.93 60.25
C ALA A 122 -45.27 -26.29 60.95
N ALA A 123 -44.04 -26.84 60.94
CA ALA A 123 -43.71 -28.10 61.62
C ALA A 123 -43.89 -28.00 63.15
N VAL A 124 -43.43 -26.93 63.78
CA VAL A 124 -43.62 -26.71 65.23
C VAL A 124 -45.10 -26.56 65.58
N ASN A 125 -45.87 -25.78 64.81
CA ASN A 125 -47.31 -25.61 65.04
C ASN A 125 -48.06 -26.94 64.92
N SER A 126 -47.78 -27.72 63.87
CA SER A 126 -48.39 -29.05 63.65
C SER A 126 -48.07 -30.03 64.78
N TYR A 127 -46.82 -30.05 65.28
CA TYR A 127 -46.43 -30.87 66.42
C TYR A 127 -47.15 -30.46 67.72
N VAL A 128 -47.24 -29.16 67.99
CA VAL A 128 -47.89 -28.64 69.20
C VAL A 128 -49.40 -28.86 69.16
N SER A 129 -50.06 -28.65 68.01
CA SER A 129 -51.51 -28.93 67.87
C SER A 129 -51.79 -30.43 68.03
N TYR A 130 -50.96 -31.30 67.46
CA TYR A 130 -51.08 -32.76 67.62
C TYR A 130 -50.87 -33.26 69.06
N GLN A 131 -50.17 -32.50 69.92
CA GLN A 131 -50.06 -32.81 71.35
C GLN A 131 -51.19 -32.19 72.20
N GLY A 132 -52.01 -31.31 71.63
CA GLY A 132 -53.19 -30.73 72.29
C GLY A 132 -54.39 -31.67 72.35
N THR A 133 -54.52 -32.59 71.38
CA THR A 133 -55.64 -33.54 71.21
C THR A 133 -55.55 -34.75 72.15
N GLY A 134 -55.30 -34.50 73.43
CA GLY A 134 -55.20 -35.52 74.47
C GLY A 134 -56.56 -35.98 75.00
N ASP A 135 -57.09 -37.08 74.45
CA ASP A 135 -58.09 -38.01 75.02
C ASP A 135 -59.45 -37.44 75.53
N LEU A 136 -59.69 -36.13 75.49
CA LEU A 136 -60.84 -35.47 76.13
C LEU A 136 -61.89 -34.93 75.15
N GLU A 137 -61.57 -34.80 73.85
CA GLU A 137 -62.48 -34.24 72.83
C GLU A 137 -63.67 -35.16 72.49
N ALA A 138 -63.59 -36.45 72.85
CA ALA A 138 -64.68 -37.42 72.67
C ALA A 138 -65.96 -37.08 73.48
N PHE A 139 -65.91 -36.04 74.33
CA PHE A 139 -67.03 -35.53 75.13
C PHE A 139 -67.44 -34.08 74.78
N ALA A 140 -66.97 -33.51 73.67
CA ALA A 140 -67.29 -32.13 73.30
C ALA A 140 -68.79 -31.91 72.95
N GLU A 141 -69.36 -30.78 73.38
CA GLU A 141 -70.79 -30.44 73.16
C GLU A 141 -71.13 -30.07 71.70
N ASP A 142 -70.14 -29.78 70.85
CA ASP A 142 -70.33 -29.41 69.44
C ASP A 142 -69.98 -30.58 68.50
N PRO A 143 -70.96 -31.19 67.81
CA PRO A 143 -70.75 -32.29 66.86
C PRO A 143 -69.80 -31.95 65.70
N TRP A 144 -69.54 -30.67 65.43
CA TRP A 144 -68.70 -30.19 64.33
C TRP A 144 -67.29 -29.77 64.77
N ALA A 145 -66.95 -29.89 66.06
CA ALA A 145 -65.61 -29.53 66.56
C ALA A 145 -64.50 -30.31 65.84
N ALA A 146 -64.60 -31.64 65.83
CA ALA A 146 -63.62 -32.53 65.19
C ALA A 146 -63.46 -32.25 63.68
N THR A 147 -64.56 -32.01 62.94
CA THR A 147 -64.48 -31.71 61.50
C THR A 147 -63.80 -30.38 61.21
N ARG A 148 -64.05 -29.34 62.03
CA ARG A 148 -63.33 -28.06 61.88
C ARG A 148 -61.86 -28.19 62.19
N GLU A 149 -61.51 -28.99 63.19
CA GLU A 149 -60.11 -29.26 63.54
C GLU A 149 -59.39 -30.07 62.46
N GLU A 150 -60.03 -31.12 61.93
CA GLU A 150 -59.55 -31.90 60.77
C GLU A 150 -59.29 -30.99 59.56
N THR A 151 -60.21 -30.08 59.24
CA THR A 151 -60.05 -29.12 58.12
C THR A 151 -58.90 -28.13 58.37
N LEU A 152 -58.68 -27.69 59.61
CA LEU A 152 -57.57 -26.80 59.98
C LEU A 152 -56.22 -27.53 60.00
N ALA A 153 -56.19 -28.81 60.40
CA ALA A 153 -55.01 -29.66 60.30
C ALA A 153 -54.65 -29.94 58.84
N GLU A 154 -55.63 -30.23 57.98
CA GLU A 154 -55.43 -30.38 56.54
C GLU A 154 -54.84 -29.11 55.93
N TYR A 155 -55.38 -27.93 56.25
CA TYR A 155 -54.84 -26.63 55.81
C TYR A 155 -53.39 -26.40 56.28
N GLY A 156 -53.09 -26.68 57.55
CA GLY A 156 -51.75 -26.54 58.12
C GLY A 156 -50.72 -27.51 57.53
N THR A 157 -51.14 -28.73 57.18
CA THR A 157 -50.28 -29.70 56.46
C THR A 157 -50.09 -29.33 54.99
N GLY A 158 -51.10 -28.76 54.33
CA GLY A 158 -51.01 -28.22 52.98
C GLY A 158 -49.94 -27.14 52.87
N THR A 159 -49.98 -26.12 53.74
CA THR A 159 -48.96 -25.06 53.78
C THR A 159 -47.54 -25.61 54.01
N GLY A 160 -47.38 -26.67 54.80
CA GLY A 160 -46.07 -27.30 55.02
C GLY A 160 -45.52 -28.02 53.79
N LEU A 161 -46.38 -28.60 52.94
CA LEU A 161 -45.99 -29.23 51.68
C LEU A 161 -45.68 -28.19 50.60
N GLU A 162 -46.46 -27.11 50.53
CA GLU A 162 -46.23 -25.99 49.60
C GLU A 162 -44.86 -25.33 49.82
N GLU A 163 -44.47 -25.06 51.08
CA GLU A 163 -43.14 -24.49 51.39
C GLU A 163 -42.00 -25.50 51.15
N LEU A 164 -42.24 -26.81 51.26
CA LEU A 164 -41.25 -27.85 50.89
C LEU A 164 -41.00 -27.88 49.38
N ASP A 165 -42.04 -27.79 48.56
CA ASP A 165 -41.90 -27.75 47.10
C ASP A 165 -41.33 -26.40 46.63
N ARG A 166 -41.67 -25.29 47.29
CA ARG A 166 -41.01 -23.99 47.07
C ARG A 166 -39.52 -24.05 47.39
N LEU A 167 -39.12 -24.66 48.52
CA LEU A 167 -37.70 -24.84 48.84
C LEU A 167 -36.96 -25.66 47.79
N ARG A 168 -37.57 -26.72 47.23
CA ARG A 168 -36.98 -27.48 46.12
C ARG A 168 -36.80 -26.64 44.86
N SER A 169 -37.75 -25.75 44.54
CA SER A 169 -37.60 -24.81 43.42
C SER A 169 -36.44 -23.85 43.66
N ILE A 170 -36.39 -23.22 44.84
CA ILE A 170 -35.32 -22.29 45.22
C ILE A 170 -33.95 -22.97 45.19
N ASP A 171 -33.83 -24.19 45.72
CA ASP A 171 -32.57 -24.95 45.72
C ASP A 171 -32.09 -25.26 44.29
N ALA A 172 -33.01 -25.65 43.38
CA ALA A 172 -32.70 -25.91 41.97
C ALA A 172 -32.39 -24.64 41.17
N GLU A 173 -33.11 -23.54 41.42
CA GLU A 173 -32.83 -22.22 40.84
C GLU A 173 -31.48 -21.68 41.32
N LEU A 174 -31.13 -21.88 42.59
CA LEU A 174 -29.85 -21.48 43.17
C LEU A 174 -28.68 -22.26 42.53
N GLU A 175 -28.80 -23.58 42.36
CA GLU A 175 -27.80 -24.39 41.65
C GLU A 175 -27.61 -23.90 40.20
N GLN A 176 -28.71 -23.60 39.50
CA GLN A 176 -28.65 -23.08 38.14
C GLN A 176 -28.02 -21.68 38.06
N GLN A 177 -28.31 -20.78 39.01
CA GLN A 177 -27.70 -19.44 39.06
C GLN A 177 -26.21 -19.51 39.43
N GLN A 178 -25.80 -20.44 40.29
CA GLN A 178 -24.38 -20.67 40.60
C GLN A 178 -23.58 -21.11 39.36
N ILE A 179 -24.17 -21.96 38.50
CA ILE A 179 -23.56 -22.32 37.21
C ILE A 179 -23.46 -21.08 36.29
N ILE A 180 -24.55 -20.31 36.15
CA ILE A 180 -24.56 -19.11 35.30
C ILE A 180 -23.54 -18.07 35.78
N ALA A 181 -23.43 -17.82 37.09
CA ALA A 181 -22.44 -16.89 37.64
C ALA A 181 -20.99 -17.36 37.41
N ALA A 182 -20.73 -18.66 37.53
CA ALA A 182 -19.41 -19.22 37.22
C ALA A 182 -19.06 -19.11 35.73
N GLU A 183 -19.99 -19.42 34.83
CA GLU A 183 -19.81 -19.25 33.38
C GLU A 183 -19.62 -17.78 32.99
N ALA A 184 -20.42 -16.87 33.55
CA ALA A 184 -20.31 -15.43 33.33
C ALA A 184 -19.01 -14.84 33.86
N SER A 185 -18.50 -15.31 35.01
CA SER A 185 -17.19 -14.91 35.53
C SER A 185 -16.05 -15.36 34.60
N VAL A 186 -16.11 -16.58 34.06
CA VAL A 186 -15.12 -17.07 33.08
C VAL A 186 -15.19 -16.30 31.77
N GLU A 187 -16.38 -15.95 31.28
CA GLU A 187 -16.51 -15.09 30.10
C GLU A 187 -15.98 -13.67 30.38
N SER A 188 -16.32 -13.06 31.51
CA SER A 188 -15.83 -11.74 31.94
C SER A 188 -14.30 -11.68 31.96
N GLU A 189 -13.63 -12.69 32.53
CA GLU A 189 -12.17 -12.80 32.49
C GLU A 189 -11.62 -12.98 31.06
N ALA A 190 -12.25 -13.84 30.25
CA ALA A 190 -11.85 -14.04 28.86
C ALA A 190 -12.01 -12.77 27.99
N ARG A 191 -13.05 -11.96 28.23
CA ARG A 191 -13.25 -10.66 27.55
C ARG A 191 -12.21 -9.63 27.96
N ARG A 192 -11.81 -9.60 29.24
CA ARG A 192 -10.71 -8.73 29.72
C ARG A 192 -9.39 -9.11 29.08
N ALA A 193 -9.07 -10.41 29.00
CA ALA A 193 -7.89 -10.91 28.29
C ALA A 193 -7.94 -10.62 26.78
N GLU A 194 -9.12 -10.68 26.14
CA GLU A 194 -9.26 -10.25 24.74
C GLU A 194 -8.90 -8.77 24.58
N VAL A 195 -9.34 -7.87 25.48
CA VAL A 195 -8.99 -6.44 25.45
C VAL A 195 -7.48 -6.23 25.57
N GLU A 196 -6.78 -6.95 26.44
CA GLU A 196 -5.31 -6.88 26.56
C GLU A 196 -4.64 -7.28 25.23
N LEU A 197 -5.05 -8.39 24.61
CA LEU A 197 -4.56 -8.81 23.30
C LEU A 197 -4.82 -7.76 22.20
N ARG A 198 -5.95 -7.03 22.24
CA ARG A 198 -6.21 -5.93 21.29
C ARG A 198 -5.27 -4.74 21.48
N PHE A 199 -4.84 -4.45 22.71
CA PHE A 199 -3.84 -3.42 22.96
C PHE A 199 -2.47 -3.82 22.41
N ASP A 200 -2.07 -5.09 22.56
CA ASP A 200 -0.84 -5.62 21.94
C ASP A 200 -0.92 -5.60 20.39
N GLU A 201 -2.07 -5.95 19.81
CA GLU A 201 -2.31 -5.85 18.36
C GLU A 201 -2.20 -4.40 17.85
N LEU A 202 -2.72 -3.43 18.61
CA LEU A 202 -2.64 -1.99 18.29
C LEU A 202 -1.19 -1.47 18.41
N ASP A 203 -0.47 -1.79 19.49
CA ASP A 203 0.92 -1.36 19.66
C ASP A 203 1.80 -1.91 18.53
N ALA A 204 1.64 -3.19 18.20
CA ALA A 204 2.34 -3.80 17.07
C ALA A 204 1.96 -3.13 15.72
N ALA A 205 0.72 -2.67 15.54
CA ALA A 205 0.30 -1.93 14.35
C ALA A 205 0.93 -0.53 14.28
N LEU A 206 1.01 0.18 15.41
CA LEU A 206 1.67 1.49 15.50
C LEU A 206 3.18 1.38 15.23
N GLN A 207 3.86 0.36 15.78
CA GLN A 207 5.27 0.09 15.48
C GLN A 207 5.50 -0.22 13.99
N ARG A 208 4.59 -0.95 13.33
CA ARG A 208 4.65 -1.18 11.87
C ARG A 208 4.47 0.13 11.10
N GLN A 209 3.53 0.97 11.50
CA GLN A 209 3.31 2.28 10.88
C GLN A 209 4.55 3.18 11.00
N GLU A 210 5.16 3.29 12.20
CA GLU A 210 6.39 4.07 12.42
C GLU A 210 7.53 3.59 11.52
N LYS A 211 7.76 2.27 11.45
CA LYS A 211 8.80 1.68 10.58
C LYS A 211 8.58 2.03 9.11
N ILE A 212 7.34 1.93 8.61
CA ILE A 212 7.02 2.25 7.21
C ILE A 212 7.20 3.74 6.93
N LEU A 213 6.78 4.63 7.84
CA LEU A 213 6.99 6.08 7.71
C LEU A 213 8.48 6.45 7.68
N LEU A 214 9.31 5.79 8.49
CA LEU A 214 10.75 6.01 8.51
C LEU A 214 11.46 5.48 7.25
N GLU A 215 10.99 4.35 6.69
CA GLU A 215 11.45 3.85 5.39
C GLU A 215 11.07 4.78 4.22
N ILE A 216 9.88 5.40 4.29
CA ILE A 216 9.43 6.44 3.36
C ILE A 216 10.34 7.68 3.46
N GLU A 217 10.61 8.18 4.68
CA GLU A 217 11.43 9.37 4.93
C GLU A 217 12.85 9.20 4.40
N LEU A 218 13.55 8.12 4.78
CA LEU A 218 14.89 7.81 4.28
C LEU A 218 14.96 7.72 2.75
N ARG A 219 13.90 7.20 2.11
CA ARG A 219 13.82 7.10 0.65
C ARG A 219 13.55 8.46 0.00
N LEU A 220 12.76 9.33 0.64
CA LEU A 220 12.55 10.71 0.20
C LEU A 220 13.86 11.51 0.29
N GLU A 221 14.58 11.44 1.42
CA GLU A 221 15.91 12.05 1.57
C GLU A 221 16.89 11.57 0.49
N SER A 222 16.94 10.26 0.24
CA SER A 222 17.80 9.68 -0.81
C SER A 222 17.44 10.21 -2.21
N ARG A 223 16.16 10.45 -2.50
CA ARG A 223 15.72 11.01 -3.80
C ARG A 223 16.02 12.50 -3.91
N LEU A 224 15.83 13.28 -2.85
CA LEU A 224 16.21 14.69 -2.81
C LEU A 224 17.74 14.86 -2.97
N GLY A 225 18.52 13.98 -2.34
CA GLY A 225 19.98 13.93 -2.52
C GLY A 225 20.39 13.56 -3.95
N GLU A 226 19.71 12.60 -4.59
CA GLU A 226 19.94 12.25 -6.00
C GLU A 226 19.62 13.43 -6.94
N VAL A 227 18.49 14.13 -6.73
CA VAL A 227 18.13 15.33 -7.51
C VAL A 227 19.17 16.44 -7.33
N ALA A 228 19.56 16.77 -6.10
CA ALA A 228 20.57 17.80 -5.84
C ALA A 228 21.95 17.44 -6.43
N ALA A 229 22.32 16.15 -6.44
CA ALA A 229 23.55 15.68 -7.08
C ALA A 229 23.49 15.79 -8.62
N LEU A 230 22.31 15.55 -9.22
CA LEU A 230 22.09 15.73 -10.66
C LEU A 230 22.11 17.22 -11.06
N GLU A 231 21.52 18.11 -10.26
CA GLU A 231 21.59 19.56 -10.46
C GLU A 231 23.04 20.09 -10.35
N ALA A 232 23.80 19.60 -9.37
CA ALA A 232 25.22 19.94 -9.25
C ALA A 232 26.02 19.46 -10.48
N LEU A 233 25.80 18.23 -10.95
CA LEU A 233 26.45 17.68 -12.14
C LEU A 233 26.07 18.45 -13.41
N ASP A 234 24.81 18.82 -13.59
CA ASP A 234 24.34 19.64 -14.71
C ASP A 234 25.04 21.01 -14.71
N SER A 235 25.14 21.65 -13.54
CA SER A 235 25.84 22.93 -13.39
C SER A 235 27.34 22.85 -13.72
N GLN A 236 27.99 21.74 -13.39
CA GLN A 236 29.40 21.47 -13.73
C GLN A 236 29.57 21.26 -15.24
N LEU A 237 28.77 20.38 -15.84
CA LEU A 237 28.81 20.11 -17.28
C LEU A 237 28.53 21.38 -18.09
N ALA A 238 27.59 22.22 -17.66
CA ALA A 238 27.32 23.51 -18.27
C ALA A 238 28.52 24.48 -18.19
N GLN A 239 29.35 24.41 -17.14
CA GLN A 239 30.59 25.18 -17.07
C GLN A 239 31.68 24.60 -17.97
N GLU A 240 31.86 23.29 -18.00
CA GLU A 240 32.82 22.62 -18.88
C GLU A 240 32.55 22.91 -20.37
N ILE A 241 31.27 22.94 -20.77
CA ILE A 241 30.84 23.35 -22.11
C ILE A 241 31.27 24.79 -22.40
N ARG A 242 30.96 25.75 -21.52
CA ARG A 242 31.37 27.17 -21.69
C ARG A 242 32.89 27.32 -21.80
N ASP A 243 33.65 26.58 -21.00
CA ASP A 243 35.11 26.63 -21.01
C ASP A 243 35.71 26.06 -22.31
N GLU A 244 35.12 25.01 -22.90
CA GLU A 244 35.51 24.49 -24.22
C GLU A 244 35.06 25.40 -25.37
N GLU A 245 33.85 25.96 -25.32
CA GLU A 245 33.37 26.95 -26.29
C GLU A 245 34.30 28.17 -26.34
N GLN A 246 34.74 28.67 -25.17
CA GLN A 246 35.71 29.76 -25.10
C GLN A 246 37.08 29.37 -25.70
N LYS A 247 37.60 28.17 -25.43
CA LYS A 247 38.85 27.69 -26.05
C LYS A 247 38.74 27.59 -27.57
N ILE A 248 37.58 27.16 -28.08
CA ILE A 248 37.30 27.10 -29.52
C ILE A 248 37.26 28.52 -30.11
N ALA A 249 36.58 29.47 -29.45
CA ALA A 249 36.53 30.87 -29.86
C ALA A 249 37.92 31.51 -29.89
N ASP A 250 38.73 31.32 -28.84
CA ASP A 250 40.11 31.82 -28.75
C ASP A 250 41.01 31.20 -29.83
N ALA A 251 40.83 29.90 -30.11
CA ALA A 251 41.56 29.20 -31.17
C ALA A 251 41.15 29.69 -32.58
N ILE A 252 39.89 30.05 -32.80
CA ILE A 252 39.41 30.68 -34.05
C ILE A 252 40.01 32.09 -34.17
N ALA A 253 39.94 32.91 -33.12
CA ALA A 253 40.46 34.28 -33.09
C ALA A 253 41.99 34.34 -33.29
N SER A 254 42.72 33.31 -32.85
CA SER A 254 44.18 33.20 -32.98
C SER A 254 44.66 32.78 -34.38
N ARG A 255 43.77 32.48 -35.34
CA ARG A 255 44.15 32.08 -36.70
C ARG A 255 44.52 33.30 -37.56
N PRO A 256 45.75 33.37 -38.12
CA PRO A 256 46.14 34.50 -38.95
C PRO A 256 45.51 34.43 -40.36
N GLY A 257 44.47 35.24 -40.57
CA GLY A 257 44.19 35.87 -41.87
C GLY A 257 43.25 35.15 -42.86
N SER A 258 41.96 35.47 -42.79
CA SER A 258 41.20 35.92 -43.97
C SER A 258 40.02 36.78 -43.49
N GLY A 259 39.73 37.90 -44.17
CA GLY A 259 38.86 38.96 -43.64
C GLY A 259 37.36 38.67 -43.69
N GLY A 260 36.64 39.06 -42.64
CA GLY A 260 35.18 38.95 -42.55
C GLY A 260 34.62 39.53 -41.24
N SER A 261 34.71 40.85 -41.06
CA SER A 261 34.17 41.53 -39.88
C SER A 261 32.65 41.73 -39.98
N VAL A 262 31.88 41.15 -39.06
CA VAL A 262 30.49 41.53 -38.75
C VAL A 262 30.31 41.52 -37.24
N THR A 263 29.46 42.39 -36.70
CA THR A 263 29.26 42.59 -35.25
C THR A 263 27.78 42.82 -34.93
N LEU A 264 27.32 42.30 -33.77
CA LEU A 264 26.05 42.58 -33.06
C LEU A 264 24.76 41.91 -33.61
N PRO A 265 23.70 41.67 -32.77
CA PRO A 265 23.59 41.74 -31.30
C PRO A 265 23.04 40.45 -30.61
N ALA A 266 23.04 40.43 -29.26
CA ALA A 266 22.74 39.25 -28.44
C ALA A 266 21.30 38.70 -28.55
N GLY A 267 21.17 37.35 -28.59
CA GLY A 267 19.89 36.66 -28.48
C GLY A 267 19.94 35.12 -28.56
N SER A 268 20.91 34.53 -29.25
CA SER A 268 21.35 33.12 -29.15
C SER A 268 22.48 32.89 -30.16
N ASP A 269 23.74 32.93 -29.72
CA ASP A 269 24.89 32.73 -30.59
C ASP A 269 25.14 31.23 -30.81
N ILE A 270 24.26 30.60 -31.58
CA ILE A 270 24.65 29.44 -32.38
C ILE A 270 24.76 29.87 -33.84
N ASP A 271 25.96 29.82 -34.39
CA ASP A 271 26.17 30.08 -35.82
C ASP A 271 25.49 28.98 -36.64
N VAL A 272 24.49 29.35 -37.44
CA VAL A 272 23.76 28.44 -38.32
C VAL A 272 23.97 28.78 -39.79
N THR A 273 24.12 27.74 -40.60
CA THR A 273 24.19 27.81 -42.05
C THR A 273 23.13 26.91 -42.68
N THR A 274 22.88 27.07 -43.98
CA THR A 274 21.88 26.28 -44.71
C THR A 274 22.56 25.31 -45.66
N VAL A 275 22.47 24.02 -45.34
CA VAL A 275 23.01 22.92 -46.16
C VAL A 275 21.86 22.28 -46.93
N ARG A 276 21.83 22.46 -48.26
CA ARG A 276 20.78 21.94 -49.17
C ARG A 276 19.33 22.22 -48.73
N GLY A 277 19.11 23.37 -48.08
CA GLY A 277 17.81 23.80 -47.55
C GLY A 277 17.52 23.40 -46.10
N ILE A 278 18.43 22.68 -45.44
CA ILE A 278 18.35 22.36 -44.00
C ILE A 278 19.23 23.35 -43.25
N VAL A 279 18.62 24.16 -42.36
CA VAL A 279 19.37 25.04 -41.45
C VAL A 279 20.00 24.18 -40.36
N VAL A 280 21.32 24.24 -40.19
CA VAL A 280 22.09 23.46 -39.20
C VAL A 280 23.20 24.32 -38.60
N ASN A 281 23.76 23.90 -37.47
CA ASN A 281 24.94 24.54 -36.89
C ASN A 281 26.13 24.47 -37.87
N VAL A 282 26.92 25.54 -37.98
CA VAL A 282 28.13 25.56 -38.83
C VAL A 282 29.10 24.42 -38.51
N LEU A 283 29.17 23.97 -37.26
CA LEU A 283 30.03 22.88 -36.79
C LEU A 283 29.67 21.50 -37.34
N VAL A 284 28.43 21.32 -37.84
CA VAL A 284 27.98 20.08 -38.49
C VAL A 284 27.74 20.22 -39.99
N ALA A 285 27.96 21.41 -40.57
CA ALA A 285 27.58 21.69 -41.94
C ALA A 285 28.23 20.75 -42.97
N ASP A 286 29.53 20.48 -42.82
CA ASP A 286 30.28 19.59 -43.71
C ASP A 286 29.86 18.12 -43.55
N GLN A 287 29.59 17.68 -42.32
CA GLN A 287 29.09 16.34 -41.99
C GLN A 287 27.72 16.12 -42.61
N VAL A 288 26.85 17.11 -42.53
CA VAL A 288 25.49 17.09 -43.10
C VAL A 288 25.55 17.11 -44.63
N GLU A 289 26.39 17.94 -45.23
CA GLU A 289 26.61 17.94 -46.69
C GLU A 289 27.14 16.59 -47.16
N ALA A 290 28.08 15.98 -46.42
CA ALA A 290 28.63 14.67 -46.73
C ALA A 290 27.60 13.53 -46.61
N ILE A 291 26.72 13.54 -45.60
CA ILE A 291 25.59 12.60 -45.49
C ILE A 291 24.65 12.76 -46.69
N LEU A 292 24.25 14.00 -47.00
CA LEU A 292 23.31 14.28 -48.09
C LEU A 292 23.91 13.98 -49.47
N ALA A 293 25.22 14.19 -49.66
CA ALA A 293 25.95 13.81 -50.86
C ALA A 293 26.10 12.29 -51.01
N ALA A 294 26.44 11.57 -49.94
CA ALA A 294 26.54 10.11 -49.94
C ALA A 294 25.18 9.45 -50.21
N MET A 295 24.11 9.93 -49.57
CA MET A 295 22.74 9.47 -49.84
C MET A 295 22.31 9.75 -51.28
N ALA A 296 22.64 10.93 -51.83
CA ALA A 296 22.36 11.25 -53.23
C ALA A 296 23.15 10.36 -54.21
N ALA A 297 24.38 9.95 -53.88
CA ALA A 297 25.16 9.01 -54.68
C ALA A 297 24.56 7.59 -54.71
N GLU A 298 23.82 7.19 -53.67
CA GLU A 298 22.99 5.97 -53.67
C GLU A 298 21.60 6.17 -54.31
N GLY A 299 21.30 7.35 -54.85
CA GLY A 299 20.03 7.67 -55.51
C GLY A 299 18.94 8.24 -54.59
N PHE A 300 19.25 8.57 -53.34
CA PHE A 300 18.30 9.10 -52.36
C PHE A 300 18.47 10.60 -52.14
N THR A 301 17.65 11.42 -52.80
CA THR A 301 17.56 12.86 -52.53
C THR A 301 16.76 13.11 -51.26
N LEU A 302 17.45 13.49 -50.18
CA LEU A 302 16.85 13.85 -48.89
C LEU A 302 16.63 15.37 -48.77
N GLY A 303 15.66 15.75 -47.94
CA GLY A 303 15.51 17.09 -47.38
C GLY A 303 15.19 16.99 -45.89
N GLY A 304 14.89 18.08 -45.20
CA GLY A 304 14.53 18.02 -43.79
C GLY A 304 14.42 19.38 -43.11
N GLY A 305 14.25 19.36 -41.78
CA GLY A 305 14.34 20.53 -40.92
C GLY A 305 15.39 20.31 -39.84
N GLY A 306 16.28 21.29 -39.62
CA GLY A 306 17.32 21.21 -38.60
C GLY A 306 17.04 22.16 -37.44
N TYR A 307 17.81 23.25 -37.34
CA TYR A 307 17.71 24.24 -36.26
C TYR A 307 16.28 24.74 -36.00
N ARG A 308 15.92 24.84 -34.73
CA ARG A 308 14.68 25.39 -34.22
C ARG A 308 14.98 26.23 -32.97
N SER A 309 14.66 27.52 -32.98
CA SER A 309 14.86 28.39 -31.83
C SER A 309 14.10 27.93 -30.57
N THR A 310 14.61 28.24 -29.39
CA THR A 310 13.98 27.95 -28.09
C THR A 310 12.53 28.46 -28.01
N GLU A 311 12.26 29.66 -28.52
CA GLU A 311 10.89 30.21 -28.62
C GLU A 311 9.98 29.35 -29.53
N SER A 312 10.54 28.76 -30.59
CA SER A 312 9.79 27.78 -31.40
C SER A 312 9.62 26.43 -30.67
N GLN A 313 10.60 26.00 -29.87
CA GLN A 313 10.49 24.79 -29.05
C GLN A 313 9.43 24.95 -27.93
N ILE A 314 9.37 26.12 -27.28
CA ILE A 314 8.32 26.50 -26.32
C ILE A 314 6.93 26.46 -26.98
N ARG A 315 6.79 26.95 -28.23
CA ARG A 315 5.51 26.83 -28.97
C ARG A 315 5.10 25.38 -29.24
N VAL A 316 6.03 24.51 -29.65
CA VAL A 316 5.74 23.08 -29.88
C VAL A 316 5.40 22.38 -28.57
N ARG A 317 6.10 22.70 -27.47
CA ARG A 317 5.78 22.29 -26.09
C ARG A 317 4.36 22.68 -25.69
N ARG A 318 3.98 23.95 -25.87
CA ARG A 318 2.61 24.44 -25.59
C ARG A 318 1.54 23.69 -26.37
N ALA A 319 1.82 23.29 -27.60
CA ALA A 319 0.89 22.52 -28.43
C ALA A 319 0.79 21.02 -28.05
N ASN A 320 1.90 20.39 -27.67
CA ASN A 320 1.99 18.93 -27.50
C ASN A 320 1.93 18.44 -26.04
N CYS A 321 2.24 19.32 -25.08
CA CYS A 321 2.38 19.01 -23.65
C CYS A 321 1.37 19.77 -22.78
N GLY A 322 0.91 20.94 -23.22
CA GLY A 322 0.05 21.86 -22.47
C GLY A 322 0.74 23.19 -22.15
N THR A 323 0.00 24.13 -21.57
CA THR A 323 0.42 25.55 -21.43
C THR A 323 0.88 25.95 -20.03
N SER A 324 0.89 25.05 -19.04
CA SER A 324 1.43 25.33 -17.70
C SER A 324 2.97 25.39 -17.71
N GLU A 325 3.55 26.05 -16.71
CA GLU A 325 5.02 26.08 -16.54
C GLU A 325 5.58 24.65 -16.42
N TYR A 326 4.94 23.76 -15.65
CA TYR A 326 5.28 22.33 -15.63
C TYR A 326 5.28 21.69 -17.03
N ALA A 327 4.23 21.91 -17.83
CA ALA A 327 4.14 21.33 -19.18
C ALA A 327 5.22 21.85 -20.15
N ILE A 328 5.63 23.11 -20.00
CA ILE A 328 6.65 23.73 -20.83
C ILE A 328 8.05 23.32 -20.36
N TRP A 329 8.35 23.50 -19.07
CA TRP A 329 9.72 23.45 -18.57
C TRP A 329 10.11 22.16 -17.89
N GLU A 330 9.18 21.34 -17.37
CA GLU A 330 9.51 20.21 -16.49
C GLU A 330 9.06 18.85 -17.06
N MET A 331 7.86 18.80 -17.63
CA MET A 331 7.20 17.58 -18.08
C MET A 331 8.13 16.71 -18.95
N PRO A 332 8.35 15.42 -18.60
CA PRO A 332 9.16 14.51 -19.39
C PRO A 332 8.65 14.41 -20.83
N ALA A 333 9.56 14.47 -21.82
CA ALA A 333 9.20 14.50 -23.24
C ALA A 333 8.23 13.38 -23.65
N ARG A 334 8.36 12.19 -23.06
CA ARG A 334 7.50 11.01 -23.27
C ARG A 334 6.03 11.16 -22.85
N GLN A 335 5.70 12.15 -22.00
CA GLN A 335 4.32 12.42 -21.57
C GLN A 335 3.57 13.31 -22.58
N CYS A 336 4.29 14.12 -23.36
CA CYS A 336 3.72 14.91 -24.45
C CYS A 336 3.22 14.04 -25.61
N ARG A 337 2.27 14.54 -26.40
CA ARG A 337 1.76 13.86 -27.61
C ARG A 337 1.76 14.80 -28.83
N PRO A 338 2.65 14.60 -29.82
CA PRO A 338 3.78 13.67 -29.83
C PRO A 338 4.86 14.04 -28.78
N PRO A 339 5.79 13.11 -28.46
CA PRO A 339 6.90 13.41 -27.56
C PRO A 339 7.67 14.65 -28.01
N THR A 340 8.02 15.52 -27.05
CA THR A 340 8.65 16.81 -27.35
C THR A 340 9.69 17.16 -26.29
N ALA A 341 10.95 17.38 -26.67
CA ALA A 341 12.03 17.73 -25.75
C ALA A 341 11.75 19.02 -24.96
N ARG A 342 12.31 19.13 -23.74
CA ARG A 342 12.27 20.36 -22.91
C ARG A 342 13.05 21.47 -23.67
N PRO A 343 12.61 22.75 -23.62
CA PRO A 343 13.41 23.85 -24.15
C PRO A 343 14.78 23.90 -23.45
N GLY A 344 15.83 24.26 -24.19
CA GLY A 344 17.21 24.21 -23.73
C GLY A 344 17.87 22.81 -23.74
N LEU A 345 17.10 21.74 -23.91
CA LEU A 345 17.61 20.35 -23.96
C LEU A 345 17.43 19.68 -25.33
N SER A 346 16.93 20.39 -26.34
CA SER A 346 16.77 19.83 -27.69
C SER A 346 18.02 20.02 -28.53
N GLN A 347 18.54 18.95 -29.15
CA GLN A 347 19.60 19.05 -30.16
C GLN A 347 19.19 19.91 -31.38
N HIS A 348 17.89 20.13 -31.61
CA HIS A 348 17.41 21.10 -32.60
C HIS A 348 17.65 22.55 -32.19
N GLU A 349 17.71 22.87 -30.89
CA GLU A 349 18.02 24.23 -30.41
C GLU A 349 19.52 24.55 -30.53
N LEU A 350 20.37 23.53 -30.61
CA LEU A 350 21.80 23.66 -30.89
C LEU A 350 22.13 23.63 -32.40
N GLY A 351 21.14 23.31 -33.25
CA GLY A 351 21.35 23.08 -34.69
C GLY A 351 22.09 21.78 -35.02
N LEU A 352 22.20 20.86 -34.06
CA LEU A 352 22.96 19.59 -34.15
C LEU A 352 22.06 18.37 -34.45
N ALA A 353 20.75 18.59 -34.62
CA ALA A 353 19.78 17.59 -35.05
C ALA A 353 19.05 17.95 -36.34
N ILE A 354 18.59 16.92 -37.05
CA ILE A 354 17.87 17.01 -38.32
C ILE A 354 16.73 16.00 -38.35
N ASP A 355 15.53 16.49 -38.64
CA ASP A 355 14.37 15.68 -38.98
C ASP A 355 14.37 15.43 -40.50
N ILE A 356 14.80 14.24 -40.90
CA ILE A 356 14.98 13.84 -42.29
C ILE A 356 13.65 13.49 -42.97
N THR A 357 13.49 14.01 -44.19
CA THR A 357 12.38 13.76 -45.09
C THR A 357 12.87 13.19 -46.42
N TYR A 358 12.04 12.37 -47.04
CA TYR A 358 12.24 11.83 -48.38
C TYR A 358 10.94 12.01 -49.18
N ASN A 359 11.04 12.52 -50.41
CA ASN A 359 9.88 12.90 -51.23
C ASN A 359 8.85 13.78 -50.48
N GLY A 360 9.34 14.74 -49.69
CA GLY A 360 8.51 15.68 -48.92
C GLY A 360 7.79 15.07 -47.71
N ARG A 361 8.17 13.86 -47.26
CA ARG A 361 7.56 13.16 -46.12
C ARG A 361 8.62 12.70 -45.12
N VAL A 362 8.36 12.86 -43.82
CA VAL A 362 9.22 12.32 -42.75
C VAL A 362 9.36 10.80 -42.85
N LEU A 363 10.54 10.28 -42.51
CA LEU A 363 10.79 8.83 -42.46
C LEU A 363 10.00 8.19 -41.30
N ARG A 364 8.84 7.58 -41.59
CA ARG A 364 7.98 6.97 -40.56
C ARG A 364 8.36 5.55 -40.13
N THR A 365 9.31 4.90 -40.81
CA THR A 365 9.64 3.48 -40.56
C THR A 365 11.10 3.14 -40.88
N ARG A 366 11.70 2.30 -40.03
CA ARG A 366 13.06 1.76 -40.20
C ARG A 366 13.17 0.67 -41.26
N ASN A 367 12.03 0.17 -41.74
CA ASN A 367 11.98 -0.87 -42.77
C ASN A 367 12.08 -0.32 -44.20
N SER A 368 12.23 0.99 -44.37
CA SER A 368 12.44 1.62 -45.68
C SER A 368 13.90 1.52 -46.12
N ASP A 369 14.16 1.36 -47.41
CA ASP A 369 15.53 1.28 -47.94
C ASP A 369 16.31 2.58 -47.74
N VAL A 370 15.62 3.73 -47.80
CA VAL A 370 16.17 5.05 -47.44
C VAL A 370 16.68 5.06 -45.99
N PHE A 371 15.90 4.54 -45.03
CA PHE A 371 16.35 4.46 -43.65
C PHE A 371 17.53 3.50 -43.49
N ARG A 372 17.52 2.35 -44.17
CA ARG A 372 18.63 1.37 -44.12
C ARG A 372 19.94 1.92 -44.70
N ALA A 373 19.86 2.70 -45.77
CA ALA A 373 20.98 3.44 -46.33
C ALA A 373 21.49 4.51 -45.35
N LEU A 374 20.58 5.33 -44.82
CA LEU A 374 20.93 6.38 -43.86
C LEU A 374 21.54 5.82 -42.56
N ALA A 375 21.01 4.72 -42.03
CA ALA A 375 21.57 4.02 -40.85
C ALA A 375 22.96 3.40 -41.07
N ARG A 376 23.36 3.19 -42.34
CA ARG A 376 24.71 2.76 -42.70
C ARG A 376 25.64 3.96 -42.94
N ILE A 377 25.11 5.07 -43.47
CA ILE A 377 25.88 6.25 -43.88
C ILE A 377 26.09 7.23 -42.73
N ALA A 378 25.02 7.67 -42.05
CA ALA A 378 25.06 8.75 -41.05
C ALA A 378 26.06 8.53 -39.90
N PRO A 379 26.24 7.31 -39.34
CA PRO A 379 27.22 7.08 -38.27
C PRO A 379 28.67 7.31 -38.69
N GLN A 380 28.98 7.24 -40.00
CA GLN A 380 30.33 7.53 -40.53
C GLN A 380 30.67 9.03 -40.47
N PHE A 381 29.65 9.88 -40.34
CA PHE A 381 29.73 11.34 -40.25
C PHE A 381 29.29 11.86 -38.86
N GLY A 382 29.22 10.98 -37.86
CA GLY A 382 28.90 11.35 -36.48
C GLY A 382 27.42 11.62 -36.19
N PHE A 383 26.49 11.17 -37.05
CA PHE A 383 25.05 11.28 -36.81
C PHE A 383 24.41 9.92 -36.49
N TYR A 384 23.59 9.90 -35.44
CA TYR A 384 22.93 8.70 -34.91
C TYR A 384 21.41 8.89 -34.87
N ASN A 385 20.64 7.81 -35.02
CA ASN A 385 19.18 7.85 -35.00
C ASN A 385 18.62 7.63 -33.60
N LEU A 386 17.64 8.46 -33.21
CA LEU A 386 16.83 8.25 -32.02
C LEU A 386 15.90 7.03 -32.19
N PRO A 387 16.01 5.96 -31.36
CA PRO A 387 15.25 4.72 -31.58
C PRO A 387 13.72 4.84 -31.47
N SER A 388 13.16 5.91 -30.90
CA SER A 388 11.72 6.21 -30.97
C SER A 388 11.28 6.90 -32.26
N GLU A 389 12.18 7.58 -32.97
CA GLU A 389 11.86 8.51 -34.06
C GLU A 389 12.69 8.24 -35.31
N PRO A 390 12.18 7.46 -36.31
CA PRO A 390 12.97 7.07 -37.48
C PRO A 390 13.34 8.23 -38.42
N TRP A 391 12.73 9.41 -38.24
CA TRP A 391 13.07 10.65 -38.95
C TRP A 391 14.19 11.45 -38.28
N HIS A 392 14.43 11.27 -36.98
CA HIS A 392 15.30 12.16 -36.21
C HIS A 392 16.75 11.65 -36.15
N TRP A 393 17.70 12.49 -36.53
CA TRP A 393 19.14 12.19 -36.51
C TRP A 393 19.90 13.34 -35.87
N SER A 394 20.75 13.05 -34.90
CA SER A 394 21.56 14.04 -34.19
C SER A 394 22.95 13.52 -33.88
N THR A 395 23.85 14.39 -33.43
CA THR A 395 25.20 14.01 -33.00
C THR A 395 25.24 13.10 -31.77
N THR A 396 24.14 13.04 -31.00
CA THR A 396 23.98 12.21 -29.79
C THR A 396 23.09 10.99 -30.00
N GLY A 397 22.20 11.02 -30.99
CA GLY A 397 21.12 10.04 -31.16
C GLY A 397 19.93 10.24 -30.22
N GLY A 398 19.83 11.38 -29.53
CA GLY A 398 18.74 11.75 -28.61
C GLY A 398 19.05 13.00 -27.82
#